data_AF-A0A5S6QI90-F1
#
_entry.id   AF-A0A5S6QI90-F1
#
_cell.length_a   1.000
_cell.length_b   1.000
_cell.length_c   1.000
_cell.angle_alpha   90.00
_cell.angle_beta   90.00
_cell.angle_gamma   90.00
#
_symmetry.space_group_name_H-M   'P 1'
#
loop_
_entity.id
_entity.type
_entity.pdbx_description
1 polymer ?
#
loop_
_entity_poly.entity_id
_entity_poly.type
_entity_poly.pdbx_seq_one_letter_code
_entity_poly.pdbx_strand_id
1 'polypeptide(L)'
;MKKGHKFFSEESWPDAERMKKLLSMSVDCSFLKRSSTVNLKVGEDYPVDRCLYLHACALRAIQKTQFQEALAHEMACLKKFKASVLEKCKEENWFLPILYQMCSNVRHVACLADKHSRLPFCDEQQDGSFMEQAAAAILACYRICISDRNVPLEVTKRVGTLNLTNTLFRIYFAMNQWNNLVPLIRTVARCEDLMDRFSVADKVTYNYFVGRKALDDSDFEVADNCLSYAFRNCPEKFFKNRQIILMHLIRVKFFRGQMPYKSLLDKYQLTIFEPIVAAIKLGDVGTFERIMNANTRTFISAPHMSFVDKLRTIALRHNTFHGDDWNLEWLAQSRLGSFI
;
A
#
# COMPACT_ATOMS: atom_id res chain seq x y z
N MET A 1 19.13 16.77 18.46
CA MET A 1 20.41 16.07 18.22
C MET A 1 20.83 15.18 19.38
N LYS A 2 20.99 15.66 20.64
CA LYS A 2 21.39 14.80 21.79
C LYS A 2 20.59 13.49 21.97
N LYS A 3 19.28 13.47 21.67
CA LYS A 3 18.47 12.22 21.71
C LYS A 3 18.77 11.27 20.53
N GLY A 4 19.09 11.80 19.34
CA GLY A 4 19.41 11.01 18.13
C GLY A 4 20.69 10.19 18.28
N HIS A 5 21.74 10.78 18.85
CA HIS A 5 23.00 10.06 19.12
C HIS A 5 22.81 8.86 20.05
N LYS A 6 21.96 8.98 21.07
CA LYS A 6 21.69 7.89 22.01
C LYS A 6 20.98 6.69 21.35
N PHE A 7 20.10 6.94 20.38
CA PHE A 7 19.39 5.87 19.66
C PHE A 7 20.31 5.08 18.72
N PHE A 8 21.36 5.72 18.22
CA PHE A 8 22.34 5.07 17.36
C PHE A 8 23.51 4.43 18.13
N SER A 9 23.72 4.79 19.40
CA SER A 9 24.73 4.14 20.24
C SER A 9 24.28 2.80 20.82
N GLU A 10 22.97 2.55 20.90
CA GLU A 10 22.40 1.31 21.46
C GLU A 10 22.07 0.26 20.37
N GLU A 11 22.18 0.61 19.08
CA GLU A 11 22.03 -0.26 17.88
C GLU A 11 20.92 -1.33 17.99
N SER A 12 19.75 -0.92 18.49
CA SER A 12 18.65 -1.85 18.81
C SER A 12 17.40 -1.60 17.97
N TRP A 13 16.64 -2.67 17.69
CA TRP A 13 15.37 -2.58 16.97
C TRP A 13 14.31 -1.72 17.69
N PRO A 14 14.11 -1.84 19.02
CA PRO A 14 13.19 -0.96 19.76
C PRO A 14 13.53 0.52 19.64
N ASP A 15 14.83 0.86 19.60
CA ASP A 15 15.32 2.23 19.48
C ASP A 15 15.07 2.78 18.08
N ALA A 16 15.30 1.96 17.05
CA ALA A 16 14.93 2.29 15.68
C ALA A 16 13.42 2.52 15.52
N GLU A 17 12.56 1.74 16.20
CA GLU A 17 11.10 1.95 16.18
C GLU A 17 10.70 3.23 16.92
N ARG A 18 11.42 3.66 17.96
CA ARG A 18 11.24 4.99 18.58
C ARG A 18 11.66 6.11 17.62
N MET A 19 12.79 5.94 16.93
CA MET A 19 13.29 6.90 15.95
C MET A 19 12.35 7.04 14.75
N LYS A 20 11.79 5.94 14.25
CA LYS A 20 10.73 5.90 13.24
C LYS A 20 9.55 6.81 13.61
N LYS A 21 9.09 6.79 14.87
CA LYS A 21 8.01 7.68 15.32
C LYS A 21 8.41 9.17 15.26
N LEU A 22 9.66 9.49 15.58
CA LEU A 22 10.18 10.87 15.52
C LEU A 22 10.37 11.38 14.09
N LEU A 23 10.73 10.49 13.16
CA LEU A 23 10.87 10.78 11.73
C LEU A 23 9.52 10.78 10.99
N SER A 24 8.41 10.54 11.67
CA SER A 24 7.10 10.54 11.04
C SER A 24 6.63 11.96 10.77
N MET A 25 6.25 12.24 9.52
CA MET A 25 5.69 13.53 9.09
C MET A 25 4.32 13.85 9.71
N SER A 26 3.74 12.93 10.48
CA SER A 26 2.49 13.14 11.23
C SER A 26 2.68 13.91 12.54
N VAL A 27 3.91 14.16 12.97
CA VAL A 27 4.22 14.91 14.19
C VAL A 27 4.03 16.41 13.92
N ASP A 28 3.18 17.07 14.71
CA ASP A 28 2.97 18.52 14.62
C ASP A 28 4.26 19.27 14.99
N CYS A 29 4.99 19.71 13.96
CA CYS A 29 6.25 20.43 14.12
C CYS A 29 6.03 21.95 14.16
N SER A 30 5.06 22.40 14.96
CA SER A 30 4.76 23.82 15.19
C SER A 30 5.98 24.61 15.70
N PHE A 31 6.93 23.96 16.39
CA PHE A 31 8.19 24.57 16.85
C PHE A 31 9.13 25.00 15.72
N LEU A 32 9.07 24.37 14.53
CA LEU A 32 9.89 24.75 13.37
C LEU A 32 9.47 26.10 12.78
N LYS A 33 8.26 26.61 13.11
CA LYS A 33 7.80 27.94 12.70
C LYS A 33 8.61 29.08 13.32
N ARG A 34 9.24 28.86 14.48
CA ARG A 34 9.96 29.90 15.26
C ARG A 34 11.46 29.99 14.97
N SER A 35 12.04 29.00 14.28
CA SER A 35 13.47 28.97 13.98
C SER A 35 13.72 29.47 12.55
N SER A 36 14.24 30.69 12.42
CA SER A 36 14.58 31.30 11.12
C SER A 36 15.69 30.55 10.38
N THR A 37 16.60 29.91 11.10
CA THR A 37 17.63 29.03 10.56
C THR A 37 17.95 27.95 11.59
N VAL A 38 17.67 26.71 11.25
CA VAL A 38 18.30 25.58 11.95
C VAL A 38 19.71 25.48 11.37
N ASN A 39 20.59 26.43 11.72
CA ASN A 39 22.03 26.26 11.52
C ASN A 39 22.52 25.30 12.61
N LEU A 40 22.10 24.03 12.48
CA LEU A 40 22.79 22.95 13.14
C LEU A 40 24.19 22.98 12.53
N LYS A 41 25.18 23.43 13.30
CA LYS A 41 26.58 23.06 13.05
C LYS A 41 26.61 21.53 13.17
N VAL A 42 26.24 20.85 12.08
CA VAL A 42 26.28 19.40 12.01
C VAL A 42 27.76 19.08 11.99
N GLY A 43 28.29 18.58 13.11
CA GLY A 43 29.57 17.89 13.07
C GLY A 43 29.44 16.81 12.00
N GLU A 44 30.33 16.80 11.02
CA GLU A 44 30.31 15.83 9.92
C GLU A 44 30.52 14.38 10.41
N ASP A 45 30.79 14.20 11.70
CA ASP A 45 31.21 12.97 12.34
C ASP A 45 30.14 11.86 12.33
N TYR A 46 28.83 12.18 12.22
CA TYR A 46 27.78 11.15 12.23
C TYR A 46 26.77 11.24 11.06
N PRO A 47 26.66 10.22 10.18
CA PRO A 47 25.80 10.27 9.00
C PRO A 47 24.31 10.50 9.29
N VAL A 48 23.86 10.11 10.48
CA VAL A 48 22.47 10.24 10.92
C VAL A 48 22.11 11.68 11.24
N ASP A 49 23.04 12.48 11.76
CA ASP A 49 22.78 13.88 12.06
C ASP A 49 22.48 14.66 10.78
N ARG A 50 23.17 14.32 9.70
CA ARG A 50 22.87 14.84 8.38
C ARG A 50 21.49 14.40 7.89
N CYS A 51 21.08 13.15 8.14
CA CYS A 51 19.74 12.67 7.79
C CYS A 51 18.65 13.41 8.58
N LEU A 52 18.84 13.59 9.89
CA LEU A 52 17.95 14.36 10.76
C LEU A 52 17.81 15.82 10.31
N TYR A 53 18.93 16.45 9.96
CA TYR A 53 18.94 17.80 9.42
C TYR A 53 18.14 17.91 8.13
N LEU A 54 18.39 17.01 7.16
CA LEU A 54 17.67 17.00 5.88
C LEU A 54 16.17 16.78 6.06
N HIS A 55 15.78 15.86 6.96
CA HIS A 55 14.38 15.65 7.30
C HIS A 55 13.72 16.91 7.90
N ALA A 56 14.41 17.61 8.80
CA ALA A 56 13.91 18.89 9.34
C ALA A 56 13.77 19.98 8.27
N CYS A 57 14.71 20.06 7.32
CA CYS A 57 14.59 20.94 6.16
C CYS A 57 13.37 20.59 5.30
N ALA A 58 13.13 19.30 5.04
CA ALA A 58 11.96 18.85 4.30
C ALA A 58 10.65 19.24 4.98
N LEU A 59 10.53 19.02 6.30
CA LEU A 59 9.34 19.43 7.07
C LEU A 59 9.08 20.93 6.97
N ARG A 60 10.14 21.76 6.98
CA ARG A 60 10.02 23.21 6.81
C ARG A 60 9.56 23.57 5.40
N ALA A 61 10.11 22.93 4.37
CA ALA A 61 9.72 23.16 2.99
C ALA A 61 8.24 22.76 2.75
N ILE A 62 7.76 21.67 3.35
CA ILE A 62 6.33 21.28 3.34
C ILE A 62 5.46 22.38 3.96
N GLN A 63 5.88 22.98 5.09
CA GLN A 63 5.14 24.09 5.72
C GLN A 63 5.06 25.34 4.83
N LYS A 64 6.08 25.58 4.01
CA LYS A 64 6.12 26.67 3.03
C LYS A 64 5.48 26.31 1.69
N THR A 65 4.81 25.16 1.59
CA THR A 65 4.23 24.63 0.34
C THR A 65 5.25 24.43 -0.81
N GLN A 66 6.54 24.33 -0.49
CA GLN A 66 7.63 24.08 -1.43
C GLN A 66 7.88 22.57 -1.55
N PHE A 67 6.95 21.85 -2.18
CA PHE A 67 6.97 20.38 -2.19
C PHE A 67 8.13 19.76 -2.97
N GLN A 68 8.62 20.44 -4.01
CA GLN A 68 9.75 19.96 -4.83
C GLN A 68 11.06 19.98 -4.03
N GLU A 69 11.32 21.08 -3.32
CA GLU A 69 12.47 21.22 -2.42
C GLU A 69 12.38 20.22 -1.26
N ALA A 70 11.18 20.05 -0.69
CA ALA A 70 10.95 19.04 0.33
C ALA A 70 11.29 17.62 -0.15
N LEU A 71 10.89 17.28 -1.38
CA LEU A 71 11.19 15.97 -1.97
C LEU A 71 12.69 15.80 -2.18
N ALA A 72 13.37 16.83 -2.71
CA ALA A 72 14.82 16.81 -2.90
C ALA A 72 15.56 16.55 -1.58
N HIS A 73 15.13 17.18 -0.48
CA HIS A 73 15.69 16.95 0.85
C HIS A 73 15.46 15.52 1.36
N GLU A 74 14.25 14.97 1.23
CA GLU A 74 13.95 13.59 1.64
C GLU A 74 14.69 12.55 0.77
N MET A 75 14.79 12.78 -0.54
CA MET A 75 15.57 11.91 -1.42
C MET A 75 17.07 11.96 -1.10
N ALA A 76 17.61 13.15 -0.83
CA ALA A 76 18.99 13.29 -0.38
C ALA A 76 19.23 12.59 0.97
N CYS A 77 18.24 12.68 1.88
CA CYS A 77 18.25 12.00 3.16
C CYS A 77 18.32 10.47 2.98
N LEU A 78 17.41 9.91 2.18
CA LEU A 78 17.39 8.48 1.86
C LEU A 78 18.68 8.02 1.17
N LYS A 79 19.20 8.81 0.22
CA LYS A 79 20.47 8.51 -0.48
C LYS A 79 21.65 8.48 0.49
N LYS A 80 21.73 9.43 1.43
CA LYS A 80 22.79 9.44 2.44
C LYS A 80 22.69 8.23 3.35
N PHE A 81 21.49 7.95 3.89
CA PHE A 81 21.25 6.80 4.76
C PHE A 81 21.57 5.46 4.08
N LYS A 82 21.21 5.31 2.81
CA LYS A 82 21.58 4.15 1.98
C LYS A 82 23.10 3.95 1.98
N ALA A 83 23.86 4.98 1.61
CA ALA A 83 25.31 4.90 1.48
C ALA A 83 26.05 4.78 2.82
N SER A 84 25.51 5.35 3.90
CA SER A 84 26.20 5.39 5.18
C SER A 84 25.82 4.26 6.13
N VAL A 85 24.60 3.75 6.06
CA VAL A 85 24.07 2.73 6.97
C VAL A 85 23.78 1.46 6.19
N LEU A 86 22.88 1.51 5.21
CA LEU A 86 22.36 0.30 4.55
C LEU A 86 23.45 -0.51 3.82
N GLU A 87 24.41 0.17 3.17
CA GLU A 87 25.53 -0.48 2.47
C GLU A 87 26.71 -0.86 3.38
N LYS A 88 26.90 -0.13 4.49
CA LYS A 88 28.07 -0.33 5.39
C LYS A 88 27.80 -1.35 6.49
N CYS A 89 26.62 -1.32 7.10
CA CYS A 89 26.21 -2.25 8.16
C CYS A 89 25.82 -3.59 7.54
N LYS A 90 26.82 -4.47 7.35
CA LYS A 90 26.60 -5.84 6.86
C LYS A 90 26.02 -6.70 7.97
N GLU A 91 25.15 -7.64 7.61
CA GLU A 91 24.59 -8.62 8.57
C GLU A 91 23.95 -8.00 9.82
N GLU A 92 23.33 -6.84 9.65
CA GLU A 92 22.54 -6.14 10.66
C GLU A 92 21.23 -5.64 10.03
N ASN A 93 20.16 -5.60 10.82
CA ASN A 93 18.84 -5.16 10.37
C ASN A 93 18.11 -4.23 11.36
N TRP A 94 18.72 -3.87 12.49
CA TRP A 94 18.08 -3.05 13.54
C TRP A 94 17.59 -1.71 13.02
N PHE A 95 18.22 -1.15 11.99
CA PHE A 95 17.91 0.16 11.39
C PHE A 95 16.73 0.12 10.38
N LEU A 96 16.18 -1.05 10.06
CA LEU A 96 15.11 -1.16 9.05
C LEU A 96 13.83 -0.37 9.40
N PRO A 97 13.37 -0.27 10.66
CA PRO A 97 12.25 0.61 11.01
C PRO A 97 12.45 2.08 10.57
N ILE A 98 13.69 2.57 10.64
CA ILE A 98 14.05 3.92 10.18
C ILE A 98 13.92 3.99 8.66
N LEU A 99 14.47 3.01 7.94
CA LEU A 99 14.35 2.91 6.49
C LEU A 99 12.88 2.92 6.04
N TYR A 100 12.01 2.14 6.70
CA TYR A 100 10.58 2.10 6.39
C TYR A 100 9.94 3.48 6.49
N GLN A 101 10.28 4.25 7.54
CA GLN A 101 9.76 5.61 7.70
C GLN A 101 10.26 6.54 6.61
N MET A 102 11.55 6.50 6.29
CA MET A 102 12.15 7.35 5.27
C MET A 102 11.53 7.08 3.89
N CYS A 103 11.33 5.81 3.52
CA CYS A 103 10.63 5.44 2.29
C CYS A 103 9.16 5.91 2.30
N SER A 104 8.48 5.82 3.45
CA SER A 104 7.11 6.34 3.58
C SER A 104 7.04 7.86 3.44
N ASN A 105 8.02 8.59 3.99
CA ASN A 105 8.14 10.05 3.90
C ASN A 105 8.38 10.49 2.46
N VAL A 106 9.38 9.90 1.78
CA VAL A 106 9.67 10.17 0.36
C VAL A 106 8.42 9.98 -0.49
N ARG A 107 7.69 8.86 -0.30
CA ARG A 107 6.40 8.61 -0.99
C ARG A 107 5.37 9.69 -0.69
N HIS A 108 5.23 10.09 0.58
CA HIS A 108 4.25 11.08 0.98
C HIS A 108 4.51 12.44 0.33
N VAL A 109 5.75 12.91 0.38
CA VAL A 109 6.14 14.19 -0.22
C VAL A 109 6.04 14.15 -1.74
N ALA A 110 6.42 13.05 -2.39
CA ALA A 110 6.25 12.87 -3.83
C ALA A 110 4.77 12.96 -4.24
N CYS A 111 3.86 12.36 -3.46
CA CYS A 111 2.43 12.46 -3.69
C CYS A 111 1.90 13.89 -3.51
N LEU A 112 2.42 14.66 -2.54
CA LEU A 112 2.07 16.07 -2.37
C LEU A 112 2.58 16.93 -3.53
N ALA A 113 3.83 16.70 -3.96
CA ALA A 113 4.44 17.39 -5.09
C ALA A 113 3.67 17.16 -6.39
N ASP A 114 3.34 15.91 -6.72
CA ASP A 114 2.55 15.58 -7.93
C ASP A 114 1.14 16.17 -7.87
N LYS A 115 0.50 16.24 -6.70
CA LYS A 115 -0.81 16.89 -6.55
C LYS A 115 -0.72 18.41 -6.74
N HIS A 116 0.35 19.03 -6.27
CA HIS A 116 0.55 20.47 -6.40
C HIS A 116 0.92 20.87 -7.83
N SER A 117 1.78 20.12 -8.52
CA SER A 117 2.13 20.40 -9.92
C SER A 117 0.97 20.23 -10.90
N ARG A 118 -0.09 19.49 -10.54
CA ARG A 118 -1.33 19.37 -11.34
C ARG A 118 -2.27 20.56 -11.20
N LEU A 119 -1.93 21.58 -10.39
CA LEU A 119 -2.70 22.81 -10.29
C LEU A 119 -2.46 23.69 -11.54
N PRO A 120 -3.50 24.37 -12.05
CA PRO A 120 -3.47 25.07 -13.35
C PRO A 120 -2.52 26.28 -13.43
N PHE A 121 -1.74 26.56 -12.38
CA PHE A 121 -0.84 27.71 -12.27
C PHE A 121 0.64 27.32 -12.12
N CYS A 122 1.01 26.04 -12.28
CA CYS A 122 2.39 25.56 -12.15
C CYS A 122 2.99 25.18 -13.51
N ASP A 123 4.23 25.60 -13.76
CA ASP A 123 4.94 25.46 -15.04
C ASP A 123 4.99 24.01 -15.56
N GLU A 124 4.77 23.85 -16.87
CA GLU A 124 4.73 22.58 -17.62
C GLU A 124 6.11 21.88 -17.79
N GLN A 125 7.19 22.44 -17.22
CA GLN A 125 8.57 21.99 -17.48
C GLN A 125 9.09 21.01 -16.43
N GLN A 126 8.45 19.85 -16.28
CA GLN A 126 9.02 18.77 -15.47
C GLN A 126 9.10 17.43 -16.19
N ASP A 127 10.35 16.98 -16.35
CA ASP A 127 10.72 15.65 -16.83
C ASP A 127 10.36 14.60 -15.77
N GLY A 128 9.20 13.97 -15.96
CA GLY A 128 8.77 12.77 -15.22
C GLY A 128 8.03 13.03 -13.91
N SER A 129 7.22 12.07 -13.48
CA SER A 129 6.42 12.17 -12.25
C SER A 129 7.32 12.08 -11.01
N PHE A 130 7.07 12.91 -10.00
CA PHE A 130 7.81 12.84 -8.73
C PHE A 130 7.65 11.48 -8.04
N MET A 131 6.51 10.83 -8.23
CA MET A 131 6.30 9.47 -7.75
C MET A 131 7.23 8.45 -8.43
N GLU A 132 7.61 8.64 -9.70
CA GLU A 132 8.59 7.78 -10.38
C GLU A 132 10.00 7.97 -9.81
N GLN A 133 10.40 9.22 -9.55
CA GLN A 133 11.68 9.52 -8.89
C GLN A 133 11.75 8.91 -7.49
N ALA A 134 10.66 9.01 -6.72
CA ALA A 134 10.52 8.35 -5.42
C ALA A 134 10.62 6.82 -5.52
N ALA A 135 9.93 6.21 -6.50
CA ALA A 135 9.99 4.78 -6.74
C ALA A 135 11.41 4.30 -7.06
N ALA A 136 12.14 5.03 -7.90
CA ALA A 136 13.53 4.73 -8.24
C ALA A 136 14.45 4.76 -7.00
N ALA A 137 14.30 5.77 -6.15
CA ALA A 137 15.08 5.89 -4.91
C ALA A 137 14.78 4.74 -3.92
N ILE A 138 13.50 4.37 -3.76
CA ILE A 138 13.09 3.26 -2.88
C ILE A 138 13.57 1.92 -3.45
N LEU A 139 13.47 1.71 -4.76
CA LEU A 139 13.99 0.51 -5.44
C LEU A 139 15.49 0.34 -5.22
N ALA A 140 16.26 1.43 -5.16
CA ALA A 140 17.69 1.36 -4.91
C ALA A 140 18.00 0.81 -3.50
N CYS A 141 17.17 1.11 -2.49
CA CYS A 141 17.29 0.54 -1.15
C CYS A 141 16.75 -0.90 -1.10
N TYR A 142 15.64 -1.17 -1.80
CA TYR A 142 15.03 -2.49 -1.92
C TYR A 142 16.01 -3.52 -2.50
N ARG A 143 16.74 -3.16 -3.56
CA ARG A 143 17.75 -4.02 -4.20
C ARG A 143 18.84 -4.48 -3.24
N ILE A 144 19.26 -3.62 -2.31
CA ILE A 144 20.23 -4.01 -1.27
C ILE A 144 19.60 -5.00 -0.30
N CYS A 145 18.37 -4.74 0.17
CA CYS A 145 17.70 -5.61 1.14
C CYS A 145 17.48 -7.03 0.61
N ILE A 146 17.17 -7.19 -0.67
CA ILE A 146 16.95 -8.51 -1.29
C ILE A 146 18.26 -9.22 -1.68
N SER A 147 19.40 -8.52 -1.64
CA SER A 147 20.70 -9.06 -2.05
C SER A 147 21.40 -9.90 -0.96
N ASP A 148 20.92 -9.84 0.28
CA ASP A 148 21.41 -10.64 1.41
C ASP A 148 21.15 -12.14 1.16
N ARG A 149 22.10 -12.80 0.51
CA ARG A 149 22.13 -14.26 0.31
C ARG A 149 22.98 -14.89 1.40
N ASN A 150 22.52 -15.99 1.99
CA ASN A 150 23.24 -16.76 3.01
C ASN A 150 23.51 -16.00 4.33
N VAL A 151 22.74 -14.96 4.64
CA VAL A 151 22.77 -14.25 5.93
C VAL A 151 21.75 -14.91 6.89
N PRO A 152 22.07 -15.08 8.19
CA PRO A 152 21.12 -15.62 9.17
C PRO A 152 19.81 -14.81 9.19
N LEU A 153 18.68 -15.51 9.40
CA LEU A 153 17.35 -14.91 9.32
C LEU A 153 17.11 -13.82 10.38
N GLU A 154 17.86 -13.88 11.48
CA GLU A 154 17.85 -12.97 12.63
C GLU A 154 18.32 -11.57 12.25
N VAL A 155 19.29 -11.50 11.34
CA VAL A 155 20.01 -10.26 11.02
C VAL A 155 19.92 -9.85 9.55
N THR A 156 19.31 -10.69 8.71
CA THR A 156 19.10 -10.37 7.29
C THR A 156 18.22 -9.13 7.09
N LYS A 157 18.56 -8.32 6.09
CA LYS A 157 17.76 -7.17 5.65
C LYS A 157 16.52 -7.61 4.87
N ARG A 158 16.45 -8.87 4.43
CA ARG A 158 15.31 -9.43 3.69
C ARG A 158 14.01 -9.38 4.49
N VAL A 159 14.05 -9.27 5.83
CA VAL A 159 12.86 -9.02 6.66
C VAL A 159 12.13 -7.73 6.29
N GLY A 160 12.80 -6.76 5.66
CA GLY A 160 12.19 -5.53 5.15
C GLY A 160 11.57 -5.62 3.76
N THR A 161 11.72 -6.74 3.07
CA THR A 161 11.25 -6.91 1.68
C THR A 161 9.76 -6.64 1.55
N LEU A 162 8.93 -7.20 2.43
CA LEU A 162 7.48 -7.04 2.31
C LEU A 162 7.01 -5.60 2.55
N ASN A 163 7.60 -4.91 3.54
CA ASN A 163 7.25 -3.53 3.86
C ASN A 163 7.61 -2.57 2.72
N LEU A 164 8.81 -2.74 2.16
CA LEU A 164 9.27 -1.94 1.02
C LEU A 164 8.45 -2.24 -0.24
N THR A 165 8.10 -3.51 -0.50
CA THR A 165 7.18 -3.91 -1.57
C THR A 165 5.82 -3.24 -1.41
N ASN A 166 5.24 -3.22 -0.21
CA ASN A 166 3.98 -2.53 0.07
C ASN A 166 4.07 -1.02 -0.19
N THR A 167 5.20 -0.40 0.10
CA THR A 167 5.44 1.01 -0.19
C THR A 167 5.52 1.27 -1.69
N LEU A 168 6.22 0.42 -2.44
CA LEU A 168 6.29 0.48 -3.91
C LEU A 168 4.92 0.20 -4.55
N PHE A 169 4.15 -0.76 -4.06
CA PHE A 169 2.78 -1.01 -4.51
C PHE A 169 1.91 0.24 -4.40
N ARG A 170 1.96 0.95 -3.26
CA ARG A 170 1.21 2.21 -3.11
C ARG A 170 1.59 3.27 -4.14
N ILE A 171 2.85 3.31 -4.58
CA ILE A 171 3.32 4.23 -5.62
C ILE A 171 2.80 3.77 -6.99
N TYR A 172 3.07 2.53 -7.38
CA TYR A 172 2.69 2.01 -8.70
C TYR A 172 1.19 1.96 -8.93
N PHE A 173 0.40 1.63 -7.90
CA PHE A 173 -1.07 1.72 -7.98
C PHE A 173 -1.55 3.17 -8.18
N ALA A 174 -0.92 4.15 -7.54
CA ALA A 174 -1.29 5.56 -7.71
C ALA A 174 -0.96 6.08 -9.11
N MET A 175 0.07 5.53 -9.75
CA MET A 175 0.47 5.84 -11.13
C MET A 175 -0.20 4.97 -12.20
N ASN A 176 -1.09 4.04 -11.79
CA ASN A 176 -1.72 3.07 -12.70
C ASN A 176 -0.71 2.17 -13.47
N GLN A 177 0.47 1.92 -12.89
CA GLN A 177 1.55 1.11 -13.48
C GLN A 177 1.55 -0.33 -12.93
N TRP A 178 0.46 -1.07 -13.18
CA TRP A 178 0.22 -2.42 -12.62
C TRP A 178 1.27 -3.47 -13.00
N ASN A 179 1.89 -3.33 -14.18
CA ASN A 179 2.93 -4.26 -14.65
C ASN A 179 4.18 -4.24 -13.75
N ASN A 180 4.47 -3.10 -13.11
CA ASN A 180 5.63 -2.96 -12.22
C ASN A 180 5.48 -3.71 -10.89
N LEU A 181 4.30 -4.27 -10.60
CA LEU A 181 4.08 -5.11 -9.43
C LEU A 181 4.63 -6.53 -9.63
N VAL A 182 4.65 -7.04 -10.87
CA VAL A 182 4.98 -8.45 -11.15
C VAL A 182 6.38 -8.84 -10.63
N PRO A 183 7.45 -8.05 -10.85
CA PRO A 183 8.77 -8.37 -10.31
C PRO A 183 8.81 -8.40 -8.77
N LEU A 184 8.04 -7.51 -8.12
CA LEU A 184 7.96 -7.44 -6.66
C LEU A 184 7.21 -8.65 -6.09
N ILE A 185 6.10 -9.04 -6.71
CA ILE A 185 5.33 -10.26 -6.36
C ILE A 185 6.23 -11.48 -6.44
N ARG A 186 6.98 -11.64 -7.55
CA ARG A 186 7.94 -12.75 -7.71
C ARG A 186 9.04 -12.75 -6.66
N THR A 187 9.48 -11.57 -6.22
CA THR A 187 10.52 -11.46 -5.20
C THR A 187 10.01 -11.88 -3.83
N VAL A 188 8.79 -11.45 -3.46
CA VAL A 188 8.15 -11.87 -2.20
C VAL A 188 7.85 -13.37 -2.19
N ALA A 189 7.42 -13.93 -3.33
CA ALA A 189 7.19 -15.37 -3.47
C ALA A 189 8.46 -16.21 -3.22
N ARG A 190 9.66 -15.64 -3.43
CA ARG A 190 10.94 -16.30 -3.11
C ARG A 190 11.37 -16.16 -1.64
N CYS A 191 10.57 -15.50 -0.80
CA CYS A 191 10.86 -15.27 0.61
C CYS A 191 9.98 -16.15 1.52
N GLU A 192 9.72 -17.40 1.13
CA GLU A 192 8.92 -18.36 1.90
C GLU A 192 9.47 -18.54 3.33
N ASP A 193 10.79 -18.57 3.46
CA ASP A 193 11.55 -18.65 4.72
C ASP A 193 11.31 -17.48 5.69
N LEU A 194 10.77 -16.37 5.20
CA LEU A 194 10.52 -15.15 5.97
C LEU A 194 9.03 -14.85 6.17
N MET A 195 8.15 -15.69 5.63
CA MET A 195 6.71 -15.44 5.70
C MET A 195 6.24 -15.29 7.13
N ASP A 196 6.71 -16.09 8.07
CA ASP A 196 6.29 -16.01 9.48
C ASP A 196 6.82 -14.78 10.21
N ARG A 197 7.94 -14.20 9.76
CA ARG A 197 8.53 -12.99 10.35
C ARG A 197 7.83 -11.71 9.90
N PHE A 198 7.13 -11.74 8.77
CA PHE A 198 6.41 -10.56 8.31
C PHE A 198 5.18 -10.26 9.17
N SER A 199 4.95 -8.97 9.43
CA SER A 199 3.79 -8.53 10.18
C SER A 199 2.49 -8.89 9.48
N VAL A 200 1.44 -9.21 10.26
CA VAL A 200 0.10 -9.47 9.70
C VAL A 200 -0.40 -8.25 8.90
N ALA A 201 -0.09 -7.03 9.35
CA ALA A 201 -0.46 -5.80 8.65
C ALA A 201 0.19 -5.69 7.26
N ASP A 202 1.46 -6.06 7.14
CA ASP A 202 2.15 -6.09 5.84
C ASP A 202 1.60 -7.19 4.94
N LYS A 203 1.30 -8.38 5.47
CA LYS A 203 0.67 -9.48 4.73
C LYS A 203 -0.72 -9.08 4.21
N VAL A 204 -1.54 -8.42 5.02
CA VAL A 204 -2.86 -7.91 4.62
C VAL A 204 -2.72 -6.90 3.48
N THR A 205 -1.80 -5.94 3.62
CA THR A 205 -1.56 -4.91 2.59
C THR A 205 -1.07 -5.55 1.27
N TYR A 206 -0.14 -6.49 1.35
CA TYR A 206 0.38 -7.21 0.19
C TYR A 206 -0.74 -7.97 -0.54
N ASN A 207 -1.50 -8.78 0.19
CA ASN A 207 -2.60 -9.56 -0.38
C ASN A 207 -3.70 -8.68 -0.98
N TYR A 208 -4.00 -7.53 -0.37
CA TYR A 208 -4.93 -6.56 -0.95
C TYR A 208 -4.47 -6.10 -2.35
N PHE A 209 -3.19 -5.73 -2.50
CA PHE A 209 -2.67 -5.26 -3.78
C PHE A 209 -2.55 -6.40 -4.81
N VAL A 210 -2.05 -7.56 -4.41
CA VAL A 210 -1.97 -8.74 -5.31
C VAL A 210 -3.35 -9.14 -5.78
N GLY A 211 -4.33 -9.23 -4.88
CA GLY A 211 -5.70 -9.61 -5.22
C GLY A 211 -6.38 -8.58 -6.13
N ARG A 212 -6.12 -7.29 -5.94
CA ARG A 212 -6.60 -6.25 -6.87
C ARG A 212 -5.97 -6.33 -8.25
N LYS A 213 -4.66 -6.66 -8.34
CA LYS A 213 -4.00 -6.86 -9.63
C LYS A 213 -4.55 -8.12 -10.33
N ALA A 214 -4.72 -9.22 -9.60
CA ALA A 214 -5.30 -10.45 -10.14
C ALA A 214 -6.74 -10.23 -10.64
N LEU A 215 -7.53 -9.42 -9.93
CA LEU A 215 -8.85 -9.00 -10.41
C LEU A 215 -8.79 -8.25 -11.76
N ASP A 216 -7.79 -7.39 -11.96
CA ASP A 216 -7.55 -6.68 -13.23
C ASP A 216 -7.12 -7.66 -14.34
N ASP A 217 -6.24 -8.61 -14.02
CA ASP A 217 -5.80 -9.68 -14.92
C ASP A 217 -6.90 -10.75 -15.19
N SER A 218 -8.08 -10.63 -14.58
CA SER A 218 -9.16 -11.63 -14.60
C SER A 218 -8.81 -13.00 -13.99
N ASP A 219 -7.77 -13.08 -13.17
CA ASP A 219 -7.43 -14.26 -12.36
C ASP A 219 -8.26 -14.26 -11.07
N PHE A 220 -9.49 -14.75 -11.18
CA PHE A 220 -10.46 -14.74 -10.07
C PHE A 220 -10.12 -15.74 -8.96
N GLU A 221 -9.27 -16.72 -9.20
CA GLU A 221 -8.84 -17.67 -8.18
C GLU A 221 -7.82 -17.02 -7.24
N VAL A 222 -6.76 -16.44 -7.81
CA VAL A 222 -5.75 -15.71 -7.03
C VAL A 222 -6.39 -14.49 -6.35
N ALA A 223 -7.27 -13.76 -7.06
CA ALA A 223 -7.96 -12.62 -6.49
C ALA A 223 -8.80 -12.99 -5.26
N ASP A 224 -9.53 -14.11 -5.32
CA ASP A 224 -10.37 -14.57 -4.21
C ASP A 224 -9.53 -14.96 -2.99
N ASN A 225 -8.49 -15.77 -3.21
CA ASN A 225 -7.60 -16.23 -2.15
C ASN A 225 -6.92 -15.06 -1.43
N CYS A 226 -6.35 -14.12 -2.18
CA CYS A 226 -5.66 -12.97 -1.61
C CYS A 226 -6.62 -11.99 -0.91
N LEU A 227 -7.74 -11.60 -1.54
CA LEU A 227 -8.68 -10.65 -0.93
C LEU A 227 -9.40 -11.27 0.28
N SER A 228 -9.72 -12.57 0.24
CA SER A 228 -10.27 -13.29 1.39
C SER A 228 -9.28 -13.32 2.55
N TYR A 229 -7.99 -13.60 2.29
CA TYR A 229 -6.95 -13.52 3.31
C TYR A 229 -6.87 -12.11 3.91
N ALA A 230 -6.84 -11.08 3.06
CA ALA A 230 -6.74 -9.69 3.50
C ALA A 230 -7.95 -9.29 4.37
N PHE A 231 -9.16 -9.69 4.00
CA PHE A 231 -10.37 -9.37 4.76
C PHE A 231 -10.41 -10.07 6.12
N ARG A 232 -10.08 -11.38 6.15
CA ARG A 232 -10.04 -12.19 7.38
C ARG A 232 -9.02 -11.66 8.39
N ASN A 233 -7.83 -11.30 7.91
CA ASN A 233 -6.72 -10.88 8.77
C ASN A 233 -6.69 -9.37 9.06
N CYS A 234 -7.57 -8.57 8.46
CA CYS A 234 -7.69 -7.15 8.78
C CYS A 234 -8.52 -6.96 10.07
N PRO A 235 -7.97 -6.39 11.16
CA PRO A 235 -8.72 -6.21 12.40
C PRO A 235 -9.99 -5.36 12.24
N GLU A 236 -11.06 -5.69 12.96
CA GLU A 236 -12.35 -4.98 12.86
C GLU A 236 -12.26 -3.48 13.17
N LYS A 237 -11.33 -3.07 14.06
CA LYS A 237 -11.05 -1.65 14.36
C LYS A 237 -10.71 -0.81 13.11
N PHE A 238 -10.21 -1.43 12.04
CA PHE A 238 -9.90 -0.75 10.78
C PHE A 238 -11.06 -0.87 9.79
N PHE A 239 -12.24 -0.42 10.19
CA PHE A 239 -13.49 -0.54 9.44
C PHE A 239 -13.37 -0.09 7.98
N LYS A 240 -12.79 1.09 7.72
CA LYS A 240 -12.60 1.62 6.36
C LYS A 240 -11.73 0.71 5.48
N ASN A 241 -10.68 0.12 6.04
CA ASN A 241 -9.81 -0.80 5.29
C ASN A 241 -10.57 -2.09 4.96
N ARG A 242 -11.31 -2.65 5.92
CA ARG A 242 -12.16 -3.82 5.70
C ARG A 242 -13.24 -3.56 4.66
N GLN A 243 -13.89 -2.39 4.71
CA GLN A 243 -14.89 -1.96 3.74
C GLN A 243 -14.31 -1.93 2.31
N ILE A 244 -13.12 -1.34 2.12
CA ILE A 244 -12.45 -1.27 0.81
C ILE A 244 -12.07 -2.67 0.32
N ILE A 245 -11.49 -3.51 1.18
CA ILE A 245 -11.14 -4.89 0.82
C ILE A 245 -12.40 -5.67 0.42
N LEU A 246 -13.47 -5.55 1.20
CA LEU A 246 -14.74 -6.23 0.95
C LEU A 246 -15.39 -5.77 -0.36
N MET A 247 -15.34 -4.49 -0.67
CA MET A 247 -15.83 -3.96 -1.94
C MET A 247 -15.18 -4.64 -3.15
N HIS A 248 -13.87 -4.92 -3.09
CA HIS A 248 -13.18 -5.65 -4.15
C HIS A 248 -13.46 -7.17 -4.09
N LEU A 249 -13.57 -7.74 -2.89
CA LEU A 249 -13.91 -9.15 -2.72
C LEU A 249 -15.29 -9.48 -3.29
N ILE A 250 -16.31 -8.64 -3.04
CA ILE A 250 -17.66 -8.80 -3.61
C ILE A 250 -17.61 -8.88 -5.14
N ARG A 251 -16.79 -8.03 -5.79
CA ARG A 251 -16.60 -8.07 -7.25
C ARG A 251 -16.07 -9.42 -7.72
N VAL A 252 -15.07 -9.97 -7.03
CA VAL A 252 -14.54 -11.32 -7.34
C VAL A 252 -15.60 -12.39 -7.10
N LYS A 253 -16.33 -12.30 -5.98
CA LYS A 253 -17.37 -13.27 -5.63
C LYS A 253 -18.50 -13.31 -6.65
N PHE A 254 -18.90 -12.16 -7.21
CA PHE A 254 -19.88 -12.14 -8.29
C PHE A 254 -19.43 -12.95 -9.51
N PHE A 255 -18.15 -12.87 -9.92
CA PHE A 255 -17.64 -13.68 -11.02
C PHE A 255 -17.59 -15.18 -10.72
N ARG A 256 -17.49 -15.52 -9.44
CA ARG A 256 -17.58 -16.91 -8.96
C ARG A 256 -19.02 -17.34 -8.68
N GLY A 257 -20.01 -16.50 -9.02
CA GLY A 257 -21.44 -16.74 -8.80
C GLY A 257 -21.90 -16.63 -7.35
N GLN A 258 -21.02 -16.22 -6.43
CA GLN A 258 -21.35 -16.09 -5.01
C GLN A 258 -21.94 -14.70 -4.72
N MET A 259 -23.10 -14.67 -4.06
CA MET A 259 -23.81 -13.44 -3.71
C MET A 259 -23.56 -13.04 -2.25
N PRO A 260 -23.33 -11.75 -1.94
CA PRO A 260 -23.23 -11.29 -0.57
C PRO A 260 -24.61 -11.26 0.11
N TYR A 261 -24.63 -11.52 1.42
CA TYR A 261 -25.82 -11.34 2.25
C TYR A 261 -26.11 -9.85 2.47
N LYS A 262 -27.40 -9.51 2.57
CA LYS A 262 -27.84 -8.13 2.83
C LYS A 262 -27.25 -7.56 4.13
N SER A 263 -27.26 -8.35 5.20
CA SER A 263 -26.66 -7.97 6.51
C SER A 263 -25.18 -7.60 6.42
N LEU A 264 -24.43 -8.24 5.53
CA LEU A 264 -23.01 -7.95 5.29
C LEU A 264 -22.85 -6.60 4.55
N LEU A 265 -23.69 -6.33 3.56
CA LEU A 265 -23.70 -5.05 2.85
C LEU A 265 -24.07 -3.91 3.79
N ASP A 266 -25.08 -4.09 4.64
CA ASP A 266 -25.51 -3.12 5.64
C ASP A 266 -24.39 -2.83 6.65
N LYS A 267 -23.76 -3.87 7.22
CA LYS A 267 -22.66 -3.73 8.19
C LYS A 267 -21.52 -2.86 7.65
N TYR A 268 -21.18 -2.99 6.37
CA TYR A 268 -20.08 -2.26 5.74
C TYR A 268 -20.51 -1.07 4.89
N GLN A 269 -21.79 -0.65 4.94
CA GLN A 269 -22.32 0.47 4.16
C GLN A 269 -22.04 0.31 2.65
N LEU A 270 -22.21 -0.90 2.13
CA LEU A 270 -21.98 -1.28 0.73
C LEU A 270 -23.30 -1.51 -0.01
N THR A 271 -24.34 -0.73 0.33
CA THR A 271 -25.70 -0.84 -0.21
C THR A 271 -25.77 -0.59 -1.72
N ILE A 272 -24.74 0.01 -2.31
CA ILE A 272 -24.60 0.17 -3.76
C ILE A 272 -24.63 -1.17 -4.52
N PHE A 273 -24.32 -2.29 -3.86
CA PHE A 273 -24.42 -3.62 -4.46
C PHE A 273 -25.82 -4.25 -4.37
N GLU A 274 -26.75 -3.73 -3.57
CA GLU A 274 -28.09 -4.33 -3.43
C GLU A 274 -28.87 -4.37 -4.74
N PRO A 275 -28.96 -3.28 -5.53
CA PRO A 275 -29.69 -3.31 -6.80
C PRO A 275 -29.05 -4.27 -7.80
N ILE A 276 -27.72 -4.42 -7.73
CA ILE A 276 -26.95 -5.33 -8.58
C ILE A 276 -27.27 -6.77 -8.22
N VAL A 277 -27.25 -7.11 -6.93
CA VAL A 277 -27.61 -8.45 -6.44
C VAL A 277 -29.06 -8.78 -6.81
N ALA A 278 -29.99 -7.84 -6.66
CA ALA A 278 -31.39 -8.03 -7.05
C ALA A 278 -31.54 -8.28 -8.55
N ALA A 279 -30.89 -7.48 -9.40
CA ALA A 279 -30.94 -7.65 -10.85
C ALA A 279 -30.35 -9.00 -11.30
N ILE A 280 -29.23 -9.44 -10.70
CA ILE A 280 -28.62 -10.74 -11.05
C ILE A 280 -29.53 -11.90 -10.59
N LYS A 281 -30.13 -11.81 -9.40
CA LYS A 281 -31.08 -12.80 -8.88
C LYS A 281 -32.39 -12.89 -9.69
N LEU A 282 -32.74 -11.82 -10.40
CA LEU A 282 -33.92 -11.82 -11.27
C LEU A 282 -33.58 -12.21 -12.72
N GLY A 283 -32.29 -12.35 -13.06
CA GLY A 283 -31.85 -12.53 -14.44
C GLY A 283 -32.09 -11.29 -15.33
N ASP A 284 -32.38 -10.12 -14.75
CA ASP A 284 -32.66 -8.88 -15.47
C ASP A 284 -31.36 -8.18 -15.89
N VAL A 285 -30.85 -8.61 -17.04
CA VAL A 285 -29.65 -8.06 -17.67
C VAL A 285 -29.80 -6.57 -17.97
N GLY A 286 -30.98 -6.12 -18.40
CA GLY A 286 -31.21 -4.73 -18.81
C GLY A 286 -31.12 -3.76 -17.63
N THR A 287 -31.69 -4.14 -16.47
CA THR A 287 -31.57 -3.35 -15.25
C THR A 287 -30.16 -3.42 -14.68
N PHE A 288 -29.50 -4.57 -14.72
CA PHE A 288 -28.09 -4.71 -14.33
C PHE A 288 -27.19 -3.75 -15.12
N GLU A 289 -27.27 -3.73 -16.45
CA GLU A 289 -26.48 -2.85 -17.31
C GLU A 289 -26.74 -1.38 -17.02
N ARG A 290 -28.00 -1.00 -16.80
CA ARG A 290 -28.37 0.37 -16.44
C ARG A 290 -27.73 0.81 -15.13
N ILE A 291 -27.73 -0.05 -14.11
CA ILE A 291 -27.12 0.23 -12.80
C ILE A 291 -25.60 0.35 -12.94
N MET A 292 -24.97 -0.54 -13.70
CA MET A 292 -23.52 -0.50 -13.94
C MET A 292 -23.11 0.76 -14.70
N ASN A 293 -23.84 1.13 -15.74
CA ASN A 293 -23.60 2.34 -16.54
C ASN A 293 -23.81 3.62 -15.71
N ALA A 294 -24.87 3.67 -14.90
CA ALA A 294 -25.13 4.81 -13.99
C ALA A 294 -24.03 4.98 -12.93
N ASN A 295 -23.39 3.89 -12.52
CA ASN A 295 -22.35 3.87 -11.48
C ASN A 295 -20.94 3.59 -12.03
N THR A 296 -20.71 3.89 -13.32
CA THR A 296 -19.44 3.61 -14.01
C THR A 296 -18.23 4.13 -13.23
N ARG A 297 -18.28 5.34 -12.65
CA ARG A 297 -17.14 5.89 -11.90
C ARG A 297 -16.80 5.12 -10.61
N THR A 298 -17.77 4.45 -10.01
CA THR A 298 -17.62 3.74 -8.72
C THR A 298 -17.21 2.29 -8.92
N PHE A 299 -17.73 1.65 -9.97
CA PHE A 299 -17.44 0.24 -10.27
C PHE A 299 -16.35 0.07 -11.33
N ILE A 300 -16.26 0.98 -12.29
CA ILE A 300 -15.51 0.85 -13.53
C ILE A 300 -14.46 1.96 -13.62
N SER A 301 -13.29 1.75 -13.00
CA SER A 301 -12.12 2.58 -13.30
C SER A 301 -11.43 2.07 -14.57
N ALA A 302 -12.00 2.33 -15.77
CA ALA A 302 -11.43 2.24 -17.13
C ALA A 302 -11.22 0.89 -17.88
N PRO A 303 -10.78 -0.29 -17.35
CA PRO A 303 -10.77 -1.54 -18.15
C PRO A 303 -11.96 -2.49 -17.89
N HIS A 304 -13.00 -2.06 -17.15
CA HIS A 304 -14.07 -2.97 -16.67
C HIS A 304 -15.22 -3.24 -17.66
N MET A 305 -15.06 -3.02 -18.97
CA MET A 305 -16.08 -3.49 -19.93
C MET A 305 -16.24 -5.02 -19.85
N SER A 306 -15.13 -5.74 -19.62
CA SER A 306 -15.13 -7.20 -19.37
C SER A 306 -15.89 -7.62 -18.11
N PHE A 307 -16.04 -6.74 -17.11
CA PHE A 307 -16.80 -7.01 -15.88
C PHE A 307 -18.29 -7.08 -16.16
N VAL A 308 -18.80 -6.12 -16.93
CA VAL A 308 -20.20 -6.07 -17.35
C VAL A 308 -20.53 -7.26 -18.25
N ASP A 309 -19.66 -7.58 -19.20
CA ASP A 309 -19.88 -8.69 -20.15
C ASP A 309 -19.88 -10.08 -19.48
N LYS A 310 -18.97 -10.31 -18.53
CA LYS A 310 -18.93 -11.57 -17.76
C LYS A 310 -20.11 -11.68 -16.79
N LEU A 311 -20.52 -10.58 -16.15
CA LEU A 311 -21.71 -10.61 -15.28
C LEU A 311 -23.01 -10.75 -16.06
N ARG A 312 -23.09 -10.19 -17.27
CA ARG A 312 -24.17 -10.49 -18.22
C ARG A 312 -24.28 -12.00 -18.45
N THR A 313 -23.16 -12.68 -18.66
CA THR A 313 -23.14 -14.14 -18.85
C THR A 313 -23.67 -14.89 -17.62
N ILE A 314 -23.36 -14.41 -16.41
CA ILE A 314 -23.85 -15.00 -15.15
C ILE A 314 -25.35 -14.74 -14.95
N ALA A 315 -25.83 -13.52 -15.20
CA ALA A 315 -27.24 -13.18 -15.14
C ALA A 315 -28.06 -13.96 -16.19
N LEU A 316 -27.52 -14.13 -17.41
CA LEU A 316 -28.14 -14.95 -18.46
C LEU A 316 -28.21 -16.43 -18.06
N ARG A 317 -27.16 -16.99 -17.45
CA ARG A 317 -27.19 -18.38 -16.95
C ARG A 317 -28.29 -18.58 -15.90
N HIS A 318 -28.51 -17.59 -15.04
CA HIS A 318 -29.60 -17.65 -14.05
C HIS A 318 -30.98 -17.65 -14.73
N ASN A 319 -31.14 -16.87 -15.80
CA ASN A 319 -32.38 -16.84 -16.57
C ASN A 319 -32.66 -18.17 -17.32
N THR A 320 -31.61 -18.93 -17.67
CA THR A 320 -31.75 -20.23 -18.37
C THR A 320 -31.82 -21.44 -17.44
N PHE A 321 -31.31 -21.35 -16.20
CA PHE A 321 -31.36 -22.41 -15.20
C PHE A 321 -32.19 -21.93 -13.99
N HIS A 322 -33.51 -22.15 -14.04
CA HIS A 322 -34.35 -22.03 -12.84
C HIS A 322 -33.89 -23.06 -11.79
N GLY A 323 -33.44 -22.61 -10.61
CA GLY A 323 -33.16 -23.52 -9.49
C GLY A 323 -32.17 -22.98 -8.44
N ASP A 324 -32.71 -22.28 -7.45
CA ASP A 324 -32.42 -22.19 -6.00
C ASP A 324 -31.08 -22.57 -5.31
N ASP A 325 -29.96 -22.88 -5.98
CA ASP A 325 -28.77 -23.41 -5.28
C ASP A 325 -27.52 -22.49 -5.22
N TRP A 326 -27.70 -21.18 -4.99
CA TRP A 326 -26.57 -20.25 -4.78
C TRP A 326 -26.28 -19.91 -3.31
N ASN A 327 -27.00 -20.52 -2.36
CA ASN A 327 -26.83 -20.23 -0.93
C ASN A 327 -25.88 -21.19 -0.19
N LEU A 328 -25.32 -22.23 -0.82
CA LEU A 328 -24.78 -23.39 -0.10
C LEU A 328 -23.27 -23.45 0.17
N GLU A 329 -22.46 -22.44 -0.14
CA GLU A 329 -21.02 -22.52 0.16
C GLU A 329 -20.40 -21.28 0.82
N TRP A 330 -21.20 -20.39 1.41
CA TRP A 330 -20.62 -19.42 2.34
C TRP A 330 -20.21 -20.10 3.66
N LEU A 331 -20.95 -21.13 4.10
CA LEU A 331 -20.79 -21.73 5.43
C LEU A 331 -19.73 -22.86 5.55
N ALA A 332 -19.44 -23.60 4.48
CA ALA A 332 -18.43 -24.68 4.56
C ALA A 332 -16.98 -24.13 4.62
N GLN A 333 -16.75 -22.94 4.06
CA GLN A 333 -15.49 -22.20 4.21
C GLN A 333 -15.56 -21.09 5.27
N SER A 334 -16.70 -20.97 5.98
CA SER A 334 -16.82 -20.14 7.17
C SER A 334 -16.39 -20.91 8.42
N ARG A 335 -15.07 -20.97 8.64
CA ARG A 335 -14.57 -20.56 9.96
C ARG A 335 -14.59 -19.02 10.08
N LEU A 336 -15.69 -18.41 9.61
CA LEU A 336 -16.09 -17.02 9.81
C LEU A 336 -17.24 -16.95 10.85
N GLY A 337 -17.76 -18.10 11.31
CA GLY A 337 -18.84 -18.21 12.32
C GLY A 337 -18.36 -18.72 13.68
N SER A 338 -17.14 -18.36 14.12
CA SER A 338 -16.78 -18.43 15.56
C SER A 338 -16.45 -17.06 16.16
N PHE A 339 -16.77 -15.98 15.46
CA PHE A 339 -17.08 -14.68 16.03
C PHE A 339 -18.01 -13.96 15.05
N ILE A 340 -19.25 -13.74 15.51
CA ILE A 340 -20.44 -13.14 14.87
C ILE A 340 -21.37 -14.14 14.18
#